data_AF-A0A9D2J4E2-F1
#
_entry.id   AF-A0A9D2J4E2-F1
#
_cell.length_a   1.000
_cell.length_b   1.000
_cell.length_c   1.000
_cell.angle_alpha   90.00
_cell.angle_beta   90.00
_cell.angle_gamma   90.00
#
_symmetry.space_group_name_H-M   'P 1'
#
loop_
_entity.id
_entity.type
_entity.pdbx_description
1 polymer ?
#
loop_
_entity_poly.entity_id
_entity_poly.type
_entity_poly.pdbx_seq_one_letter_code
_entity_poly.pdbx_strand_id
1 'polypeptide(L)'
;MRERHPLRRATTAVVVGALLLAVVLLVPQWWQHIRSPPPWPVPAASLERARTALPGLPVVSPLPLTEYDREFFGRPWADVDQNGCDTRNDVLRAWLTDTRLDPAVDCVVVSGRLVDPYTGHLVEFRRGTQTSAAVQIDHVVALADAWRKGAADWSAELARLFANDPANLIPVDGQVNQDKQADDAASWLPPNAGFHCGYVVQQVLVKSAYGLGVSAEELGALGEVLTGCRGTEVPPPSSRAVSVADVVLRCRRAPIASPAEAARRLAERRPLEQHSTRRTRVPAGRHAGLQR
;
A
#
# COMPACT_ATOMS: atom_id res chain seq x y z
N MET A 1 -66.97 33.83 -11.96
CA MET A 1 -65.60 33.95 -11.41
C MET A 1 -65.53 33.05 -10.18
N ARG A 2 -64.73 31.97 -10.19
CA ARG A 2 -64.58 31.08 -9.02
C ARG A 2 -63.61 31.72 -8.03
N GLU A 3 -64.15 32.31 -6.96
CA GLU A 3 -63.37 32.79 -5.82
C GLU A 3 -62.59 31.62 -5.21
N ARG A 4 -61.28 31.60 -5.41
CA ARG A 4 -60.40 30.65 -4.72
C ARG A 4 -60.25 31.14 -3.28
N HIS A 5 -61.00 30.51 -2.36
CA HIS A 5 -61.03 30.87 -0.94
C HIS A 5 -59.60 31.02 -0.35
N PRO A 6 -59.29 32.16 0.31
CA PRO A 6 -57.97 32.44 0.88
C PRO A 6 -57.53 31.40 1.91
N LEU A 7 -58.50 30.78 2.59
CA LEU A 7 -58.30 29.67 3.51
C LEU A 7 -57.57 28.49 2.86
N ARG A 8 -57.92 28.12 1.62
CA ARG A 8 -57.27 26.99 0.90
C ARG A 8 -55.80 27.27 0.59
N ARG A 9 -55.44 28.52 0.28
CA ARG A 9 -54.05 28.92 0.02
C ARG A 9 -53.21 28.88 1.30
N ALA A 10 -53.79 29.32 2.42
CA ALA A 10 -53.15 29.23 3.73
C ALA A 10 -52.93 27.77 4.16
N THR A 11 -53.90 26.88 3.93
CA THR A 11 -53.74 25.45 4.26
C THR A 11 -52.65 24.80 3.41
N THR A 12 -52.59 25.09 2.10
CA THR A 12 -51.54 24.55 1.23
C THR A 12 -50.15 25.03 1.64
N ALA A 13 -50.00 26.31 1.99
CA ALA A 13 -48.72 26.86 2.45
C ALA A 13 -48.23 26.20 3.75
N VAL A 14 -49.13 25.97 4.71
CA VAL A 14 -48.80 25.29 5.98
C VAL A 14 -48.41 23.83 5.75
N VAL A 15 -49.14 23.11 4.89
CA VAL A 15 -48.83 21.71 4.58
C VAL A 15 -47.50 21.57 3.84
N VAL A 16 -47.23 22.44 2.85
CA VAL A 16 -45.94 22.45 2.15
C VAL A 16 -44.79 22.82 3.09
N GLY A 17 -44.99 23.82 3.96
CA GLY A 17 -44.00 24.19 4.97
C GLY A 17 -43.70 23.05 5.95
N ALA A 18 -44.74 22.36 6.43
CA ALA A 18 -44.59 21.20 7.31
C ALA A 18 -43.91 20.01 6.61
N LEU A 19 -44.22 19.75 5.34
CA LEU A 19 -43.56 18.70 4.54
C LEU A 19 -42.08 19.02 4.28
N LEU A 20 -41.73 20.27 3.96
CA LEU A 20 -40.33 20.68 3.79
C LEU A 20 -39.56 20.57 5.11
N LEU A 21 -40.17 20.97 6.23
CA LEU A 21 -39.56 20.82 7.55
C LEU A 21 -39.39 19.34 7.92
N ALA A 22 -40.38 18.50 7.61
CA ALA A 22 -40.29 17.05 7.81
C ALA A 22 -39.21 16.43 6.92
N VAL A 23 -39.08 16.82 5.66
CA VAL A 23 -37.98 16.36 4.78
C VAL A 23 -36.63 16.78 5.36
N VAL A 24 -36.47 18.01 5.86
CA VAL A 24 -35.23 18.48 6.51
C VAL A 24 -34.92 17.71 7.80
N LEU A 25 -35.94 17.40 8.61
CA LEU A 25 -35.80 16.65 9.87
C LEU A 25 -35.65 15.14 9.66
N LEU A 26 -36.13 14.62 8.52
CA LEU A 26 -36.03 13.23 8.08
C LEU A 26 -34.90 13.01 7.08
N VAL A 27 -34.15 14.06 6.67
CA VAL A 27 -32.86 13.87 6.01
C VAL A 27 -32.06 13.04 6.99
N PRO A 28 -31.68 11.82 6.61
CA PRO A 28 -31.17 10.89 7.59
C PRO A 28 -29.92 11.46 8.25
N GLN A 29 -29.80 11.26 9.57
CA GLN A 29 -28.63 11.75 10.32
C GLN A 29 -27.31 11.15 9.79
N TRP A 30 -27.35 10.09 8.96
CA TRP A 30 -26.20 9.59 8.21
C TRP A 30 -25.63 10.56 7.17
N TRP A 31 -26.40 11.56 6.71
CA TRP A 31 -25.87 12.60 5.82
C TRP A 31 -24.94 13.57 6.57
N GLN A 32 -25.17 13.79 7.87
CA GLN A 32 -24.24 14.51 8.76
C GLN A 32 -23.01 13.67 9.15
N HIS A 33 -22.97 12.39 8.76
CA HIS A 33 -21.80 11.52 8.82
C HIS A 33 -21.01 11.46 7.52
N ILE A 34 -21.37 12.24 6.49
CA ILE A 34 -20.39 12.74 5.52
C ILE A 34 -19.57 13.86 6.21
N ARG A 35 -18.96 13.52 7.35
CA ARG A 35 -17.75 14.21 7.77
C ARG A 35 -16.74 13.75 6.74
N SER A 36 -16.14 14.68 5.99
CA SER A 36 -14.90 14.37 5.30
C SER A 36 -14.03 13.58 6.28
N PRO A 37 -13.48 12.42 5.87
CA PRO A 37 -12.58 11.66 6.73
C PRO A 37 -11.62 12.65 7.38
N PRO A 38 -11.32 12.52 8.69
CA PRO A 38 -10.35 13.42 9.32
C PRO A 38 -9.09 13.45 8.45
N PRO A 39 -8.47 14.62 8.25
CA PRO A 39 -7.30 14.74 7.39
C PRO A 39 -6.28 13.70 7.83
N TRP A 40 -5.74 12.95 6.86
CA TRP A 40 -4.74 11.96 7.19
C TRP A 40 -3.50 12.70 7.66
N PRO A 41 -3.11 12.58 8.95
CA PRO A 41 -2.10 13.46 9.51
C PRO A 41 -0.76 13.17 8.83
N VAL A 42 -0.17 14.22 8.26
CA VAL A 42 1.18 14.16 7.69
C VAL A 42 2.15 14.75 8.70
N PRO A 43 3.12 13.97 9.23
CA PRO A 43 4.13 14.52 10.11
C PRO A 43 4.85 15.71 9.47
N ALA A 44 4.94 16.84 10.17
CA ALA A 44 5.58 18.06 9.64
C ALA A 44 7.00 17.81 9.12
N ALA A 45 7.77 16.98 9.83
CA ALA A 45 9.11 16.58 9.39
C ALA A 45 9.12 15.83 8.05
N SER A 46 8.11 14.99 7.77
CA SER A 46 8.00 14.28 6.49
C SER A 46 7.60 15.22 5.36
N LEU A 47 6.68 16.16 5.63
CA LEU A 47 6.31 17.18 4.67
C LEU A 47 7.51 18.06 4.27
N GLU A 48 8.30 18.52 5.23
CA GLU A 48 9.49 19.33 4.96
C GLU A 48 10.58 18.56 4.20
N ARG A 49 10.79 17.26 4.52
CA ARG A 49 11.67 16.41 3.71
C ARG A 49 11.18 16.27 2.27
N ALA A 50 9.88 16.08 2.06
CA ALA A 50 9.32 15.98 0.72
C ALA A 50 9.49 17.30 -0.07
N ARG A 51 9.18 18.45 0.55
CA ARG A 51 9.41 19.78 -0.06
C ARG A 51 10.87 20.01 -0.45
N THR A 52 11.79 19.57 0.40
CA THR A 52 13.23 19.68 0.13
C THR A 52 13.67 18.73 -0.98
N ALA A 53 13.10 17.53 -1.04
CA ALA A 53 13.47 16.50 -2.01
C ALA A 53 12.89 16.75 -3.41
N LEU A 54 11.69 17.31 -3.52
CA LEU A 54 10.97 17.48 -4.79
C LEU A 54 11.81 18.17 -5.89
N PRO A 55 12.49 19.32 -5.63
CA PRO A 55 13.30 19.98 -6.68
C PRO A 55 14.52 19.17 -7.12
N GLY A 56 14.93 18.17 -6.35
CA GLY A 56 16.05 17.29 -6.66
C GLY A 56 15.68 16.02 -7.41
N LEU A 57 14.38 15.77 -7.67
CA LEU A 57 13.96 14.63 -8.47
C LEU A 57 14.32 14.87 -9.96
N PRO A 58 14.96 13.91 -10.63
CA PRO A 58 15.31 14.08 -12.04
C PRO A 58 14.05 14.08 -12.91
N VAL A 59 13.92 15.10 -13.76
CA VAL A 59 12.87 15.14 -14.78
C VAL A 59 13.30 14.27 -15.96
N VAL A 60 12.51 13.25 -16.28
CA VAL A 60 12.83 12.25 -17.30
C VAL A 60 11.64 12.00 -18.23
N SER A 61 11.93 11.65 -19.47
CA SER A 61 10.92 11.11 -20.39
C SER A 61 10.65 9.64 -20.02
N PRO A 62 9.38 9.24 -19.75
CA PRO A 62 9.08 7.88 -19.39
C PRO A 62 9.40 6.87 -20.51
N LEU A 63 10.05 5.75 -20.17
CA LEU A 63 10.28 4.66 -21.11
C LEU A 63 8.96 4.02 -21.59
N PRO A 64 8.95 3.36 -22.76
CA PRO A 64 7.85 2.50 -23.16
C PRO A 64 7.76 1.25 -22.26
N LEU A 65 6.57 0.65 -22.18
CA LEU A 65 6.33 -0.59 -21.41
C LEU A 65 6.60 -1.87 -22.21
N THR A 66 7.14 -1.79 -23.42
CA THR A 66 7.33 -2.95 -24.32
C THR A 66 8.23 -4.04 -23.73
N GLU A 67 9.18 -3.67 -22.86
CA GLU A 67 10.08 -4.60 -22.17
C GLU A 67 9.77 -4.73 -20.68
N TYR A 68 8.67 -4.13 -20.23
CA TYR A 68 8.27 -4.21 -18.84
C TYR A 68 7.68 -5.58 -18.53
N ASP A 69 8.28 -6.24 -17.55
CA ASP A 69 7.73 -7.44 -16.91
C ASP A 69 7.62 -7.18 -15.41
N ARG A 70 6.45 -7.46 -14.82
CA ARG A 70 6.24 -7.31 -13.38
C ARG A 70 7.13 -8.26 -12.58
N GLU A 71 7.49 -9.42 -13.14
CA GLU A 71 8.39 -10.38 -12.52
C GLU A 71 9.81 -9.83 -12.28
N PHE A 72 10.20 -8.74 -12.96
CA PHE A 72 11.44 -8.00 -12.69
C PHE A 72 11.57 -7.60 -11.21
N PHE A 73 10.44 -7.27 -10.57
CA PHE A 73 10.37 -6.88 -9.16
C PHE A 73 10.38 -8.07 -8.19
N GLY A 74 10.54 -9.29 -8.71
CA GLY A 74 10.59 -10.52 -7.94
C GLY A 74 9.22 -11.01 -7.50
N ARG A 75 9.23 -12.03 -6.62
CA ARG A 75 8.01 -12.62 -6.10
C ARG A 75 7.23 -11.59 -5.27
N PRO A 76 5.92 -11.41 -5.51
CA PRO A 76 5.08 -10.55 -4.68
C PRO A 76 5.10 -10.99 -3.21
N TRP A 77 5.16 -10.00 -2.31
CA TRP A 77 5.09 -10.19 -0.86
C TRP A 77 6.19 -11.13 -0.35
N ALA A 78 7.43 -10.86 -0.73
CA ALA A 78 8.56 -11.60 -0.20
C ALA A 78 8.84 -11.15 1.25
N ASP A 79 9.12 -12.08 2.15
CA ASP A 79 9.65 -11.75 3.48
C ASP A 79 11.08 -11.17 3.34
N VAL A 80 11.18 -9.83 3.27
CA VAL A 80 12.44 -9.13 2.97
C VAL A 80 13.23 -8.74 4.21
N ASP A 81 12.57 -8.67 5.37
CA ASP A 81 13.19 -8.42 6.67
C ASP A 81 13.47 -9.71 7.46
N GLN A 82 13.03 -10.86 6.94
CA GLN A 82 13.24 -12.21 7.49
C GLN A 82 12.60 -12.39 8.86
N ASN A 83 11.48 -11.72 9.10
CA ASN A 83 10.75 -11.79 10.35
C ASN A 83 9.82 -13.02 10.44
N GLY A 84 9.65 -13.77 9.33
CA GLY A 84 8.80 -14.95 9.22
C GLY A 84 7.41 -14.68 8.63
N CYS A 85 7.06 -13.42 8.38
CA CYS A 85 5.81 -12.97 7.79
C CYS A 85 6.06 -12.45 6.36
N ASP A 86 5.10 -12.66 5.46
CA ASP A 86 5.15 -11.99 4.17
C ASP A 86 4.83 -10.49 4.31
N THR A 87 5.38 -9.66 3.42
CA THR A 87 5.17 -8.21 3.46
C THR A 87 3.70 -7.82 3.41
N ARG A 88 2.84 -8.59 2.75
CA ARG A 88 1.41 -8.28 2.72
C ARG A 88 0.83 -8.33 4.13
N ASN A 89 1.14 -9.38 4.90
CA ASN A 89 0.66 -9.49 6.26
C ASN A 89 1.28 -8.42 7.17
N ASP A 90 2.55 -8.06 6.97
CA ASP A 90 3.18 -6.95 7.72
C ASP A 90 2.46 -5.62 7.49
N VAL A 91 2.16 -5.31 6.23
CA VAL A 91 1.42 -4.09 5.86
C VAL A 91 0.00 -4.13 6.43
N LEU A 92 -0.71 -5.26 6.34
CA LEU A 92 -2.04 -5.40 6.94
C LEU A 92 -2.00 -5.23 8.46
N ARG A 93 -1.01 -5.82 9.15
CA ARG A 93 -0.87 -5.67 10.61
C ARG A 93 -0.58 -4.23 11.04
N ALA A 94 0.20 -3.50 10.24
CA ALA A 94 0.56 -2.12 10.54
C ALA A 94 -0.60 -1.14 10.34
N TRP A 95 -1.49 -1.41 9.39
CA TRP A 95 -2.55 -0.47 8.98
C TRP A 95 -3.95 -0.82 9.48
N LEU A 96 -4.26 -2.10 9.66
CA LEU A 96 -5.59 -2.52 10.11
C LEU A 96 -5.76 -2.29 11.62
N THR A 97 -6.98 -1.90 11.98
CA THR A 97 -7.47 -1.88 13.36
C THR A 97 -8.35 -3.10 13.62
N ASP A 98 -8.62 -3.41 14.89
CA ASP A 98 -9.40 -4.60 15.29
C ASP A 98 -8.89 -5.91 14.64
N THR A 99 -7.58 -5.99 14.44
CA THR A 99 -6.90 -7.05 13.70
C THR A 99 -6.96 -8.39 14.42
N ARG A 100 -7.28 -9.46 13.68
CA ARG A 100 -7.19 -10.84 14.15
C ARG A 100 -6.24 -11.63 13.28
N LEU A 101 -5.44 -12.47 13.94
CA LEU A 101 -4.45 -13.34 13.31
C LEU A 101 -4.98 -14.78 13.27
N ASP A 102 -4.45 -15.55 12.32
CA ASP A 102 -4.65 -16.99 12.29
C ASP A 102 -4.03 -17.62 13.54
N PRO A 103 -4.79 -18.42 14.31
CA PRO A 103 -4.28 -19.02 15.54
C PRO A 103 -3.21 -20.11 15.29
N ALA A 104 -3.14 -20.69 14.09
CA ALA A 104 -2.15 -21.69 13.72
C ALA A 104 -0.87 -21.07 13.13
N VAL A 105 -0.94 -19.84 12.60
CA VAL A 105 0.19 -19.16 11.97
C VAL A 105 0.23 -17.69 12.42
N ASP A 106 1.11 -17.39 13.38
CA ASP A 106 1.27 -16.05 13.99
C ASP A 106 1.97 -15.04 13.05
N CYS A 107 1.31 -14.77 11.92
CA CYS A 107 1.65 -13.79 10.89
C CYS A 107 0.41 -13.48 10.05
N VAL A 108 -0.41 -14.51 9.77
CA VAL A 108 -1.49 -14.41 8.80
C VAL A 108 -2.64 -13.58 9.37
N VAL A 109 -2.87 -12.41 8.79
CA VAL A 109 -4.04 -11.59 9.12
C VAL A 109 -5.28 -12.23 8.50
N VAL A 110 -6.25 -12.58 9.36
CA VAL A 110 -7.51 -13.21 8.94
C VAL A 110 -8.69 -12.24 8.94
N SER A 111 -8.61 -11.16 9.74
CA SER A 111 -9.58 -10.07 9.66
C SER A 111 -9.06 -8.78 10.27
N GLY A 112 -9.70 -7.66 9.95
CA GLY A 112 -9.47 -6.36 10.56
C GLY A 112 -10.31 -5.29 9.88
N ARG A 113 -10.09 -4.04 10.23
CA ARG A 113 -10.82 -2.89 9.70
C ARG A 113 -9.85 -1.87 9.14
N LEU A 114 -10.06 -1.53 7.87
CA LEU A 114 -9.30 -0.52 7.15
C LEU A 114 -10.13 0.75 7.06
N VAL A 115 -9.62 1.86 7.58
CA VAL A 115 -10.09 3.18 7.14
C VAL A 115 -9.30 3.47 5.87
N ASP A 116 -9.91 3.21 4.71
CA ASP A 116 -9.22 3.23 3.43
C ASP A 116 -8.75 4.65 3.11
N PRO A 117 -7.44 4.87 2.94
CA PRO A 117 -6.92 6.20 2.66
C PRO A 117 -7.37 6.72 1.29
N TYR A 118 -7.64 5.84 0.31
CA TYR A 118 -7.99 6.27 -1.05
C TYR A 118 -9.44 6.71 -1.21
N THR A 119 -10.39 6.07 -0.53
CA THR A 119 -11.81 6.45 -0.57
C THR A 119 -12.29 7.21 0.66
N GLY A 120 -11.59 7.05 1.79
CA GLY A 120 -12.06 7.52 3.09
C GLY A 120 -13.11 6.61 3.74
N HIS A 121 -13.46 5.50 3.10
CA HIS A 121 -14.48 4.57 3.60
C HIS A 121 -13.90 3.56 4.58
N LEU A 122 -14.75 3.03 5.47
CA LEU A 122 -14.41 1.88 6.28
C LEU A 122 -14.63 0.60 5.47
N VAL A 123 -13.58 -0.22 5.34
CA VAL A 123 -13.63 -1.54 4.71
C VAL A 123 -13.37 -2.62 5.76
N GLU A 124 -14.30 -3.58 5.89
CA GLU A 124 -14.08 -4.77 6.71
C GLU A 124 -13.26 -5.80 5.92
N PHE A 125 -12.03 -6.04 6.36
CA PHE A 125 -11.21 -7.09 5.81
C PHE A 125 -11.56 -8.42 6.49
N ARG A 126 -11.89 -9.43 5.69
CA ARG A 126 -11.84 -10.84 6.09
C ARG A 126 -11.06 -11.61 5.03
N ARG A 127 -10.14 -12.47 5.47
CA ARG A 127 -9.39 -13.32 4.56
C ARG A 127 -10.36 -14.33 3.94
N GLY A 128 -10.49 -14.30 2.63
CA GLY A 128 -11.39 -15.16 1.87
C GLY A 128 -11.69 -14.58 0.49
N THR A 129 -12.39 -15.35 -0.34
CA THR A 129 -12.68 -14.98 -1.73
C THR A 129 -13.50 -13.69 -1.88
N GLN A 130 -14.29 -13.32 -0.87
CA GLN A 130 -15.18 -12.16 -0.92
C GLN A 130 -14.46 -10.83 -0.67
N THR A 131 -13.62 -10.77 0.37
CA THR A 131 -13.05 -9.49 0.86
C THR A 131 -11.53 -9.40 0.74
N SER A 132 -10.81 -10.51 0.46
CA SER A 132 -9.37 -10.42 0.19
C SER A 132 -9.06 -9.59 -1.05
N ALA A 133 -9.90 -9.65 -2.07
CA ALA A 133 -9.77 -8.83 -3.28
C ALA A 133 -10.23 -7.37 -3.05
N ALA A 134 -11.10 -7.15 -2.07
CA ALA A 134 -11.60 -5.83 -1.70
C ALA A 134 -10.54 -4.98 -0.97
N VAL A 135 -9.56 -5.61 -0.30
CA VAL A 135 -8.38 -4.91 0.24
C VAL A 135 -7.12 -5.39 -0.48
N GLN A 136 -6.59 -4.52 -1.35
CA GLN A 136 -5.33 -4.75 -2.04
C GLN A 136 -4.21 -3.99 -1.35
N ILE A 137 -2.97 -4.45 -1.54
CA ILE A 137 -1.79 -3.66 -1.15
C ILE A 137 -1.33 -2.97 -2.42
N ASP A 138 -1.48 -1.65 -2.46
CA ASP A 138 -0.99 -0.81 -3.55
C ASP A 138 0.48 -0.45 -3.35
N HIS A 139 1.17 -0.28 -4.47
CA HIS A 139 2.44 0.40 -4.58
C HIS A 139 2.17 1.88 -4.85
N VAL A 140 2.36 2.75 -3.85
CA VAL A 140 2.07 4.19 -3.92
C VAL A 140 2.77 4.83 -5.12
N VAL A 141 4.03 4.47 -5.35
CA VAL A 141 4.71 4.57 -6.66
C VAL A 141 4.58 3.21 -7.34
N ALA A 142 3.77 3.14 -8.41
CA ALA A 142 3.49 1.89 -9.10
C ALA A 142 4.76 1.26 -9.70
N LEU A 143 4.83 -0.07 -9.72
CA LEU A 143 6.01 -0.79 -10.25
C LEU A 143 6.30 -0.46 -11.72
N ALA A 144 5.25 -0.35 -12.55
CA ALA A 144 5.38 0.03 -13.95
C ALA A 144 5.79 1.52 -14.11
N ASP A 145 5.33 2.42 -13.24
CA ASP A 145 5.79 3.81 -13.24
C ASP A 145 7.28 3.90 -12.87
N ALA A 146 7.69 3.18 -11.83
CA ALA A 146 9.08 3.08 -11.41
C ALA A 146 9.96 2.54 -12.54
N TRP A 147 9.54 1.47 -13.24
CA TRP A 147 10.25 0.95 -14.41
C TRP A 147 10.49 2.04 -15.46
N ARG A 148 9.44 2.76 -15.83
CA ARG A 148 9.50 3.78 -16.87
C ARG A 148 10.38 4.97 -16.51
N LYS A 149 10.58 5.21 -15.22
CA LYS A 149 11.25 6.42 -14.70
C LYS A 149 12.54 6.12 -13.93
N GLY A 150 13.16 4.97 -14.17
CA GLY A 150 14.55 4.69 -13.74
C GLY A 150 14.81 3.32 -13.13
N ALA A 151 13.79 2.53 -12.83
CA ALA A 151 13.99 1.20 -12.25
C ALA A 151 14.44 0.15 -13.27
N ALA A 152 14.32 0.40 -14.58
CA ALA A 152 14.76 -0.54 -15.62
C ALA A 152 16.27 -0.89 -15.52
N ASP A 153 17.08 0.01 -14.98
CA ASP A 153 18.53 -0.19 -14.78
C ASP A 153 18.89 -0.80 -13.42
N TRP A 154 17.91 -1.17 -12.60
CA TRP A 154 18.16 -1.69 -11.26
C TRP A 154 18.65 -3.14 -11.26
N SER A 155 19.42 -3.47 -10.23
CA SER A 155 19.63 -4.87 -9.88
C SER A 155 18.32 -5.51 -9.41
N ALA A 156 18.19 -6.82 -9.63
CA ALA A 156 17.03 -7.59 -9.17
C ALA A 156 16.79 -7.45 -7.65
N GLU A 157 17.86 -7.31 -6.85
CA GLU A 157 17.73 -7.12 -5.40
C GLU A 157 17.15 -5.76 -5.05
N LEU A 158 17.56 -4.68 -5.72
CA LEU A 158 16.98 -3.36 -5.49
C LEU A 158 15.51 -3.30 -5.92
N ALA A 159 15.18 -3.91 -7.06
CA ALA A 159 13.79 -4.04 -7.53
C ALA A 159 12.93 -4.82 -6.51
N ARG A 160 13.43 -5.95 -6.02
CA ARG A 160 12.77 -6.75 -4.99
C ARG A 160 12.54 -5.96 -3.69
N LEU A 161 13.53 -5.19 -3.25
CA LEU A 161 13.39 -4.34 -2.06
C LEU A 161 12.35 -3.24 -2.27
N PHE A 162 12.38 -2.55 -3.41
CA PHE A 162 11.38 -1.52 -3.74
C PHE A 162 9.95 -2.07 -3.73
N ALA A 163 9.75 -3.27 -4.27
CA ALA A 163 8.44 -3.90 -4.34
C ALA A 163 7.88 -4.36 -2.99
N ASN A 164 8.73 -4.46 -1.97
CA ASN A 164 8.36 -4.95 -0.64
C ASN A 164 8.66 -3.94 0.48
N ASP A 165 9.00 -2.69 0.13
CA ASP A 165 9.27 -1.64 1.11
C ASP A 165 7.96 -1.09 1.69
N PRO A 166 7.71 -1.19 3.01
CA PRO A 166 6.53 -0.60 3.65
C PRO A 166 6.37 0.90 3.37
N ALA A 167 7.43 1.64 3.08
CA ALA A 167 7.34 3.04 2.70
C ALA A 167 6.69 3.26 1.33
N ASN A 168 6.64 2.25 0.46
CA ASN A 168 5.94 2.28 -0.82
C ASN A 168 4.62 1.50 -0.81
N LEU A 169 4.21 0.91 0.32
CA LEU A 169 3.06 0.00 0.38
C LEU A 169 1.94 0.52 1.27
N ILE A 170 0.70 0.38 0.79
CA ILE A 170 -0.49 0.82 1.50
C ILE A 170 -1.67 -0.12 1.23
N PRO A 171 -2.42 -0.58 2.24
CA PRO A 171 -3.66 -1.30 2.01
C PRO A 171 -4.77 -0.33 1.63
N VAL A 172 -5.47 -0.63 0.54
CA VAL A 172 -6.49 0.25 -0.05
C VAL A 172 -7.66 -0.56 -0.61
N ASP A 173 -8.75 0.13 -0.92
CA ASP A 173 -9.86 -0.46 -1.68
C ASP A 173 -9.35 -1.04 -3.02
N GLY A 174 -9.75 -2.28 -3.30
CA GLY A 174 -9.26 -3.04 -4.43
C GLY A 174 -9.71 -2.53 -5.80
N GLN A 175 -10.91 -1.94 -5.90
CA GLN A 175 -11.39 -1.39 -7.18
C GLN A 175 -10.67 -0.07 -7.46
N VAL A 176 -10.56 0.80 -6.45
CA VAL A 176 -9.86 2.09 -6.62
C VAL A 176 -8.38 1.89 -6.97
N ASN A 177 -7.75 0.85 -6.42
CA ASN A 177 -6.40 0.47 -6.83
C ASN A 177 -6.32 -0.02 -8.29
N GLN A 178 -7.34 -0.75 -8.77
CA GLN A 178 -7.41 -1.15 -10.17
C GLN A 178 -7.64 0.05 -11.09
N ASP A 179 -8.42 1.04 -10.64
CA ASP A 179 -8.66 2.28 -11.39
C ASP A 179 -7.37 3.12 -11.51
N LYS A 180 -6.53 3.15 -10.46
CA LYS A 180 -5.21 3.79 -10.46
C LYS A 180 -4.23 3.20 -11.48
N GLN A 181 -4.29 1.88 -11.70
CA GLN A 181 -3.35 1.16 -12.59
C GLN A 181 -1.86 1.50 -12.30
N ALA A 182 -1.17 2.02 -13.31
CA ALA A 182 0.23 2.44 -13.28
C ALA A 182 0.37 3.98 -13.35
N ASP A 183 -0.71 4.70 -13.10
CA ASP A 183 -0.75 6.15 -13.23
C ASP A 183 0.13 6.83 -12.17
N ASP A 184 0.72 7.95 -12.59
CA ASP A 184 1.49 8.84 -11.73
C ASP A 184 0.62 9.95 -11.14
N ALA A 185 1.20 10.79 -10.29
CA ALA A 185 0.46 11.85 -9.60
C ALA A 185 -0.09 12.95 -10.54
N ALA A 186 0.37 13.03 -11.80
CA ALA A 186 -0.22 13.94 -12.79
C ALA A 186 -1.51 13.37 -13.39
N SER A 187 -1.59 12.05 -13.51
CA SER A 187 -2.70 11.36 -14.18
C SER A 187 -3.78 10.92 -13.19
N TRP A 188 -3.38 10.64 -11.93
CA TRP A 188 -4.28 10.13 -10.91
C TRP A 188 -3.91 10.62 -9.51
N LEU A 189 -4.93 11.05 -8.76
CA LEU A 189 -4.87 11.25 -7.32
C LEU A 189 -6.02 10.48 -6.67
N PRO A 190 -5.87 10.04 -5.40
CA PRO A 190 -6.94 9.33 -4.71
C PRO A 190 -8.24 10.15 -4.67
N PRO A 191 -9.43 9.51 -4.84
CA PRO A 191 -10.71 10.21 -4.74
C PRO A 191 -10.91 10.97 -3.41
N ASN A 192 -10.33 10.44 -2.32
CA ASN A 192 -10.28 11.11 -1.04
C ASN A 192 -9.25 12.26 -1.04
N ALA A 193 -9.72 13.48 -1.31
CA ALA A 193 -8.90 14.69 -1.25
C ALA A 193 -8.20 14.90 0.10
N GLY A 194 -8.76 14.41 1.21
CA GLY A 194 -8.15 14.49 2.53
C GLY A 194 -6.85 13.70 2.67
N PHE A 195 -6.55 12.80 1.73
CA PHE A 195 -5.33 11.99 1.70
C PHE A 195 -4.27 12.48 0.70
N HIS A 196 -4.57 13.48 -0.15
CA HIS A 196 -3.64 13.95 -1.20
C HIS A 196 -2.26 14.33 -0.66
N CYS A 197 -2.19 15.00 0.49
CA CYS A 197 -0.91 15.34 1.11
C CYS A 197 -0.11 14.12 1.54
N GLY A 198 -0.75 13.12 2.14
CA GLY A 198 -0.10 11.87 2.52
C GLY A 198 0.45 11.14 1.29
N TYR A 199 -0.39 11.03 0.26
CA TYR A 199 -0.04 10.37 -1.00
C TYR A 199 1.17 11.00 -1.70
N VAL A 200 1.15 12.33 -1.90
CA VAL A 200 2.23 13.04 -2.60
C VAL A 200 3.51 13.10 -1.76
N VAL A 201 3.42 13.29 -0.44
CA VAL A 201 4.60 13.24 0.44
C VAL A 201 5.25 11.86 0.36
N GLN A 202 4.46 10.78 0.42
CA GLN A 202 4.97 9.42 0.32
C GLN A 202 5.61 9.16 -1.05
N GLN A 203 4.97 9.55 -2.15
CA GLN A 203 5.55 9.43 -3.49
C GLN A 203 6.90 10.14 -3.63
N VAL A 204 7.00 11.41 -3.21
CA VAL A 204 8.25 12.18 -3.30
C VAL A 204 9.36 11.53 -2.48
N LEU A 205 9.06 11.10 -1.26
CA LEU A 205 10.05 10.47 -0.39
C LEU A 205 10.52 9.13 -0.95
N VAL A 206 9.61 8.29 -1.47
CA VAL A 206 9.96 7.03 -2.14
C VAL A 206 10.80 7.29 -3.39
N LYS A 207 10.36 8.18 -4.28
CA LYS A 207 11.10 8.51 -5.51
C LYS A 207 12.49 9.05 -5.20
N SER A 208 12.62 9.91 -4.20
CA SER A 208 13.92 10.43 -3.73
C SER A 208 14.81 9.32 -3.17
N ALA A 209 14.28 8.47 -2.29
CA ALA A 209 15.01 7.37 -1.66
C ALA A 209 15.52 6.36 -2.70
N TYR A 210 14.75 6.08 -3.75
CA TYR A 210 15.08 5.12 -4.80
C TYR A 210 15.69 5.73 -6.06
N GLY A 211 15.70 7.06 -6.19
CA GLY A 211 16.36 7.77 -7.28
C GLY A 211 15.59 7.64 -8.58
N LEU A 212 14.28 7.51 -8.44
CA LEU A 212 13.35 7.50 -9.55
C LEU A 212 13.16 8.94 -10.02
N GLY A 213 13.01 9.09 -11.33
CA GLY A 213 12.59 10.33 -11.93
C GLY A 213 11.08 10.55 -11.89
N VAL A 214 10.71 11.70 -12.40
CA VAL A 214 9.33 12.16 -12.61
C VAL A 214 9.20 12.72 -14.02
N SER A 215 8.01 12.71 -14.60
CA SER A 215 7.74 13.54 -15.78
C SER A 215 7.66 15.02 -15.38
N ALA A 216 7.69 15.93 -16.37
CA ALA A 216 7.52 17.35 -16.09
C ALA A 216 6.13 17.66 -15.52
N GLU A 217 5.11 16.98 -16.04
CA GLU A 217 3.73 17.06 -15.60
C GLU A 217 3.59 16.54 -14.15
N GLU A 218 4.20 15.40 -13.84
CA GLU A 218 4.18 14.83 -12.50
C GLU A 218 4.89 15.73 -11.49
N LEU A 219 6.06 16.29 -11.84
CA LEU A 219 6.75 17.25 -10.97
C LEU A 219 5.85 18.45 -10.63
N GLY A 220 5.13 18.97 -11.64
CA GLY A 220 4.16 20.05 -11.47
C GLY A 220 3.01 19.67 -10.52
N ALA A 221 2.38 18.52 -10.76
CA ALA A 221 1.27 18.03 -9.94
C ALA A 221 1.67 17.78 -8.48
N LEU A 222 2.83 17.14 -8.26
CA LEU A 222 3.38 16.93 -6.91
C LEU A 222 3.62 18.28 -6.21
N GLY A 223 4.20 19.25 -6.90
CA GLY A 223 4.46 20.58 -6.37
C GLY A 223 3.19 21.37 -6.00
N GLU A 224 2.17 21.29 -6.86
CA GLU A 224 0.88 21.94 -6.64
C GLU A 224 0.22 21.43 -5.36
N VAL A 225 0.13 20.11 -5.19
CA VAL A 225 -0.44 19.50 -3.98
C VAL A 225 0.38 19.88 -2.74
N LEU A 226 1.72 19.77 -2.77
CA LEU A 226 2.58 20.10 -1.62
C LEU A 226 2.47 21.57 -1.16
N THR A 227 2.12 22.49 -2.07
CA THR A 227 1.90 23.91 -1.73
C THR A 227 0.68 24.08 -0.81
N GLY A 228 -0.37 23.28 -1.01
CA GLY A 228 -1.57 23.29 -0.18
C GLY A 228 -1.43 22.52 1.16
N CYS A 229 -0.37 21.72 1.31
CA CYS A 229 -0.23 20.83 2.45
C CYS A 229 0.20 21.52 3.75
N ARG A 230 -0.34 21.01 4.86
CA ARG A 230 0.02 21.39 6.23
C ARG A 230 0.41 20.16 7.02
N GLY A 231 1.53 20.25 7.72
CA GLY A 231 2.00 19.19 8.60
C GLY A 231 1.31 19.24 9.95
N THR A 232 1.18 18.09 10.59
CA THR A 232 0.81 17.95 11.99
C THR A 232 2.07 17.68 12.82
N GLU A 233 2.16 18.31 14.00
CA GLU A 233 3.18 17.94 14.98
C GLU A 233 2.87 16.52 15.48
N VAL A 234 3.80 15.61 15.24
CA VAL A 234 3.76 14.24 15.77
C VAL A 234 5.06 14.03 16.53
N PRO A 235 5.04 13.54 17.78
CA PRO A 235 6.25 13.21 18.51
C PRO A 235 7.13 12.26 17.67
N PRO A 236 8.47 12.44 17.67
CA PRO A 236 9.33 11.56 16.88
C PRO A 236 9.18 10.11 17.35
N PRO A 237 9.16 9.14 16.42
CA PRO A 237 9.13 7.73 16.80
C PRO A 237 10.38 7.38 17.61
N SER A 238 10.24 6.52 18.62
CA SER A 238 11.38 6.04 19.40
C SER A 238 12.40 5.37 18.49
N SER A 239 13.62 5.90 18.47
CA SER A 239 14.73 5.55 17.59
C SER A 239 15.12 4.06 17.64
N ARG A 240 14.57 3.22 16.76
CA ARG A 240 15.08 1.85 16.46
C ARG A 240 14.87 1.35 15.03
N ALA A 241 14.50 2.20 14.07
CA ALA A 241 14.42 1.78 12.66
C ALA A 241 15.79 1.93 11.97
N VAL A 242 16.32 0.85 11.40
CA VAL A 242 17.37 0.95 10.38
C VAL A 242 16.80 1.76 9.22
N SER A 243 17.53 2.77 8.77
CA SER A 243 17.08 3.62 7.66
C SER A 243 17.01 2.80 6.38
N VAL A 244 15.81 2.70 5.79
CA VAL A 244 15.61 2.14 4.45
C VAL A 244 16.52 2.84 3.44
N ALA A 245 16.80 4.14 3.63
CA ALA A 245 17.74 4.86 2.78
C ALA A 245 19.17 4.30 2.83
N ASP A 246 19.65 3.81 3.99
CA ASP A 246 20.99 3.20 4.08
C ASP A 246 21.03 1.83 3.37
N VAL A 247 19.94 1.07 3.40
CA VAL A 247 19.81 -0.19 2.66
C VAL A 247 19.78 0.09 1.15
N VAL A 248 18.98 1.07 0.72
CA VAL A 248 18.87 1.46 -0.69
C VAL A 248 20.19 2.00 -1.24
N LEU A 249 20.92 2.84 -0.50
CA LEU A 249 22.24 3.33 -0.91
C LEU A 249 23.26 2.21 -1.07
N ARG A 250 23.20 1.16 -0.24
CA ARG A 250 24.06 -0.03 -0.38
C ARG A 250 23.73 -0.82 -1.65
N CYS A 251 22.45 -1.01 -1.94
CA CYS A 251 22.01 -1.73 -3.14
C CYS A 251 22.30 -0.96 -4.43
N ARG A 252 22.17 0.37 -4.44
CA ARG A 252 22.56 1.19 -5.60
C ARG A 252 24.06 1.18 -5.89
N ARG A 253 24.89 1.06 -4.86
CA ARG A 253 26.34 0.98 -4.99
C ARG A 253 26.85 -0.42 -5.27
N ALA A 254 26.00 -1.45 -5.19
CA ALA A 254 26.40 -2.81 -5.50
C ALA A 254 26.72 -2.90 -7.01
N PRO A 255 27.95 -3.23 -7.41
CA PRO A 255 28.25 -3.46 -8.81
C PRO A 255 27.38 -4.61 -9.32
N ILE A 256 26.84 -4.49 -10.54
CA ILE A 256 26.18 -5.59 -11.23
C ILE A 256 27.21 -6.71 -11.33
N ALA A 257 27.05 -7.77 -10.54
CA ALA A 257 28.00 -8.87 -10.53
C ALA A 257 28.12 -9.41 -11.96
N SER A 258 29.35 -9.47 -12.49
CA SER A 258 29.54 -10.08 -13.81
C SER A 258 29.07 -11.54 -13.77
N PRO A 259 28.66 -12.13 -14.91
CA PRO A 259 28.25 -13.54 -14.96
C PRO A 259 29.29 -14.50 -14.34
N ALA A 260 30.59 -14.16 -14.46
CA ALA A 260 31.69 -14.94 -13.88
C ALA A 260 31.72 -14.87 -12.34
N GLU A 261 31.34 -13.73 -11.77
CA GLU A 261 31.35 -13.49 -10.33
C GLU A 261 30.12 -14.10 -9.65
N ALA A 262 28.96 -14.08 -10.34
CA ALA A 262 27.77 -14.83 -9.94
C ALA A 262 28.02 -16.35 -9.95
N ALA A 263 28.69 -16.87 -10.99
CA ALA A 263 29.06 -18.28 -11.08
C ALA A 263 30.03 -18.70 -9.96
N ARG A 264 31.00 -17.85 -9.62
CA ARG A 264 31.95 -18.10 -8.53
C ARG A 264 31.27 -18.15 -7.16
N ARG A 265 30.34 -17.23 -6.89
CA ARG A 265 29.53 -17.23 -5.66
C ARG A 265 28.58 -18.43 -5.56
N LEU A 266 28.07 -18.93 -6.69
CA LEU A 266 27.30 -20.18 -6.73
C LEU A 266 28.19 -21.39 -6.41
N ALA A 267 29.42 -21.42 -6.92
CA ALA A 267 30.38 -22.49 -6.65
C ALA A 267 30.86 -22.53 -5.18
N GLU A 268 30.85 -21.39 -4.49
CA GLU A 268 31.24 -21.26 -3.07
C GLU A 268 30.09 -21.59 -2.09
N ARG A 269 28.84 -21.72 -2.56
CA ARG A 269 27.74 -22.22 -1.72
C ARG A 269 27.99 -23.70 -1.44
N ARG A 270 28.43 -24.01 -0.22
CA ARG A 270 28.50 -25.39 0.27
C ARG A 270 27.13 -26.07 0.07
N PRO A 271 27.07 -27.29 -0.49
CA PRO A 271 25.83 -28.04 -0.56
C PRO A 271 25.27 -28.21 0.84
N LEU A 272 23.97 -27.93 1.01
CA LEU A 272 23.24 -28.32 2.22
C LEU A 272 23.43 -29.83 2.40
N GLU A 273 24.08 -30.22 3.49
CA GLU A 273 24.17 -31.62 3.90
C GLU A 273 22.75 -32.17 4.01
N GLN A 274 22.38 -33.04 3.08
CA GLN A 274 21.17 -33.85 3.18
C GLN A 274 21.30 -34.70 4.45
N HIS A 275 20.58 -34.32 5.49
CA HIS A 275 20.44 -35.15 6.69
C HIS A 275 19.83 -36.49 6.31
N SER A 276 20.71 -37.50 6.25
CA SER A 276 20.38 -38.91 6.11
C SER A 276 19.41 -39.32 7.22
N THR A 277 18.17 -39.66 6.84
CA THR A 277 17.20 -40.27 7.73
C THR A 277 17.74 -41.60 8.21
N ARG A 278 18.17 -41.64 9.47
CA ARG A 278 18.58 -42.85 10.18
C ARG A 278 17.37 -43.78 10.32
N ARG A 279 17.29 -44.83 9.50
CA ARG A 279 16.34 -45.94 9.68
C ARG A 279 16.59 -46.60 11.03
N THR A 280 15.70 -46.37 11.99
CA THR A 280 15.58 -47.20 13.20
C THR A 280 15.14 -48.62 12.79
N ARG A 281 16.04 -49.59 12.94
CA ARG A 281 15.72 -51.03 12.88
C ARG A 281 14.89 -51.40 14.11
N VAL A 282 13.68 -51.92 13.88
CA VAL A 282 12.91 -52.69 14.86
C VAL A 282 13.48 -54.11 14.92
N PRO A 283 13.74 -54.71 16.10
CA PRO A 283 14.22 -56.08 16.19
C PRO A 283 13.06 -57.07 16.00
N ALA A 284 13.32 -58.14 15.24
CA ALA A 284 12.38 -59.22 14.97
C ALA A 284 12.15 -60.09 16.20
N GLY A 285 10.91 -60.11 16.71
CA GLY A 285 10.44 -61.11 17.66
C GLY A 285 10.08 -62.40 16.93
N ARG A 286 10.71 -63.51 17.33
CA ARG A 286 10.28 -64.88 17.00
C ARG A 286 8.98 -65.17 17.76
N HIS A 287 7.97 -65.74 17.11
CA HIS A 287 7.19 -66.82 17.70
C HIS A 287 6.55 -67.70 16.62
N ALA A 288 6.74 -69.01 16.82
CA ALA A 288 6.26 -70.12 16.03
C ALA A 288 4.72 -70.21 16.05
N GLY A 289 4.15 -70.78 14.98
CA GLY A 289 2.72 -71.08 14.89
C GLY A 289 2.29 -72.25 15.76
N LEU A 290 0.97 -72.40 15.95
CA LEU A 290 0.26 -73.67 15.95
C LEU A 290 -1.27 -73.44 15.96
N GLN A 291 -1.94 -74.00 14.96
CA GLN A 291 -3.21 -74.75 14.98
C GLN A 291 -4.55 -74.14 15.47
N ARG A 292 -5.53 -74.35 14.56
CA ARG A 292 -7.01 -74.37 14.64
C ARG A 292 -7.75 -73.06 14.47
#